data_AF-A0A2S2PV11-F1
#
_entry.id   AF-A0A2S2PV11-F1
#
_cell.length_a   1.000
_cell.length_b   1.000
_cell.length_c   1.000
_cell.angle_alpha   90.00
_cell.angle_beta   90.00
_cell.angle_gamma   90.00
#
_symmetry.space_group_name_H-M   'P 1'
#
loop_
_entity.id
_entity.type
_entity.pdbx_description
1 polymer ?
#
loop_
_entity_poly.entity_id
_entity_poly.type
_entity_poly.pdbx_seq_one_letter_code
_entity_poly.pdbx_strand_id
1 'polypeptide(L)'
;MINAGVLQGSDLSPLLYLIYTADIPTTSCTILNIFADDTCILATDSDPTITSFKLQHHLNLLENWFTLWKIKINTNKSSHITFSLRSKKYPPVKLYNQTLLQINQVKYLELIFDNRLTWKNHIFDKIKKLNTRLHLLRHLLRSK
;
A
#
# COMPACT_ATOMS: atom_id res chain seq x y z
N MET A 1 4.68 -19.79 23.59
CA MET A 1 5.62 -19.50 22.50
C MET A 1 5.07 -20.20 21.26
N ILE A 2 4.59 -19.45 20.27
CA ILE A 2 3.92 -20.03 19.11
C ILE A 2 4.99 -20.24 18.04
N ASN A 3 5.35 -21.50 17.76
CA ASN A 3 6.23 -21.89 16.66
C ASN A 3 5.45 -21.85 15.33
N ALA A 4 5.00 -20.68 14.91
CA ALA A 4 4.31 -20.51 13.64
C ALA A 4 4.91 -19.34 12.87
N GLY A 5 5.47 -19.64 11.71
CA GLY A 5 6.14 -18.69 10.83
C GLY A 5 7.09 -19.42 9.88
N VAL A 6 7.25 -18.89 8.67
CA VAL A 6 8.23 -19.40 7.71
C VAL A 6 9.61 -18.85 8.10
N LEU A 7 10.66 -19.70 8.05
CA LEU A 7 12.04 -19.27 8.28
C LEU A 7 12.41 -18.14 7.30
N GLN A 8 12.70 -16.95 7.83
CA GLN A 8 13.24 -15.86 7.01
C GLN A 8 14.63 -16.27 6.51
N GLY A 9 14.81 -16.29 5.19
CA GLY A 9 16.08 -16.68 4.55
C GLY A 9 16.08 -18.05 3.87
N SER A 10 14.96 -18.77 3.85
CA SER A 10 14.84 -19.97 3.01
C SER A 10 14.40 -19.60 1.58
N ASP A 11 14.99 -20.23 0.57
CA ASP A 11 14.61 -20.03 -0.85
C ASP A 11 13.15 -20.44 -1.11
N LEU A 12 12.56 -21.26 -0.23
CA LEU A 12 11.19 -21.74 -0.32
C LEU A 12 10.17 -20.77 0.29
N SER A 13 10.62 -19.78 1.07
CA SER A 13 9.71 -18.88 1.79
C SER A 13 8.77 -18.10 0.87
N PRO A 14 9.21 -17.56 -0.28
CA PRO A 14 8.32 -16.89 -1.23
C PRO A 14 7.28 -17.84 -1.83
N LEU A 15 7.66 -19.09 -2.13
CA LEU A 15 6.75 -20.09 -2.70
C LEU A 15 5.66 -20.47 -1.68
N LEU A 16 6.05 -20.72 -0.43
CA LEU A 16 5.10 -21.03 0.64
C LEU A 16 4.14 -19.87 0.91
N TYR A 17 4.64 -18.64 0.88
CA TYR A 17 3.79 -17.46 1.00
C TYR A 17 2.77 -17.38 -0.16
N LEU A 18 3.21 -17.63 -1.40
CA LEU A 18 2.32 -17.61 -2.57
C LEU A 18 1.22 -18.67 -2.47
N ILE A 19 1.54 -19.89 -2.01
CA ILE A 19 0.55 -20.94 -1.75
C ILE A 19 -0.40 -20.52 -0.62
N TYR A 20 0.14 -19.93 0.44
CA TYR A 20 -0.63 -19.50 1.61
C TYR A 20 -1.64 -18.39 1.30
N THR A 21 -1.30 -17.49 0.38
CA THR A 21 -2.19 -16.39 -0.04
C THR A 21 -2.96 -16.69 -1.32
N ALA A 22 -2.92 -17.93 -1.85
CA ALA A 22 -3.46 -18.26 -3.16
C ALA A 22 -4.99 -18.10 -3.26
N ASP A 23 -5.71 -18.23 -2.15
CA ASP A 23 -7.17 -18.14 -2.05
C ASP A 23 -7.65 -16.75 -1.58
N ILE A 24 -6.77 -15.75 -1.55
CA ILE A 24 -7.13 -14.41 -1.09
C ILE A 24 -8.31 -13.83 -1.89
N PRO A 25 -9.37 -13.32 -1.23
CA PRO A 25 -10.56 -12.84 -1.91
C PRO A 25 -10.27 -11.72 -2.89
N THR A 26 -10.77 -11.87 -4.11
CA THR A 26 -10.77 -10.84 -5.15
C THR A 26 -12.19 -10.42 -5.49
N THR A 27 -12.35 -9.24 -6.10
CA THR A 27 -13.64 -8.77 -6.61
C THR A 27 -13.48 -8.21 -8.01
N SER A 28 -14.54 -8.21 -8.82
CA SER A 28 -14.52 -7.63 -10.17
C SER A 28 -14.49 -6.09 -10.17
N CYS A 29 -14.77 -5.46 -9.03
CA CYS A 29 -14.89 -4.01 -8.89
C CYS A 29 -13.62 -3.33 -8.35
N THR A 30 -12.61 -4.12 -7.98
CA THR A 30 -11.38 -3.66 -7.33
C THR A 30 -10.17 -4.37 -7.90
N ILE A 31 -9.00 -3.74 -7.75
CA ILE A 31 -7.71 -4.34 -8.08
C ILE A 31 -7.00 -4.62 -6.76
N LEU A 32 -6.60 -5.86 -6.56
CA LEU A 32 -5.80 -6.31 -5.42
C LEU A 32 -4.34 -6.50 -5.87
N ASN A 33 -3.42 -5.79 -5.23
CA ASN A 33 -2.00 -5.95 -5.44
C ASN A 33 -1.34 -6.35 -4.13
N ILE A 34 -0.56 -7.44 -4.15
CA ILE A 34 0.16 -7.96 -2.98
C ILE A 34 1.63 -7.96 -3.34
N PHE A 35 2.45 -7.32 -2.50
CA PHE A 35 3.89 -7.29 -2.67
C PHE A 35 4.56 -7.52 -1.33
N ALA A 36 5.15 -8.70 -1.15
CA ALA A 36 5.64 -9.16 0.15
C ALA A 36 4.57 -8.99 1.25
N ASP A 37 4.85 -8.21 2.29
CA ASP A 37 3.94 -7.90 3.39
C ASP A 37 2.97 -6.74 3.12
N ASP A 38 3.16 -5.99 2.03
CA ASP A 38 2.28 -4.89 1.63
C ASP A 38 1.11 -5.40 0.79
N THR A 39 -0.11 -5.01 1.16
CA THR A 39 -1.33 -5.25 0.37
C THR A 39 -1.98 -3.91 0.01
N CYS A 40 -2.27 -3.72 -1.28
CA CYS A 40 -2.92 -2.54 -1.82
C CYS A 40 -4.22 -2.93 -2.51
N ILE A 41 -5.29 -2.18 -2.25
CA ILE A 41 -6.59 -2.33 -2.88
C ILE A 41 -6.92 -1.01 -3.56
N LEU A 42 -7.28 -1.09 -4.84
CA LEU A 42 -7.70 0.06 -5.62
C LEU A 42 -9.14 -0.13 -6.09
N ALA A 43 -9.96 0.88 -5.87
CA ALA A 43 -11.31 0.97 -6.42
C ALA A 43 -11.42 2.26 -7.23
N THR A 44 -12.14 2.21 -8.35
CA THR A 44 -12.34 3.35 -9.24
C THR A 44 -13.81 3.53 -9.59
N ASP A 45 -14.31 4.75 -9.45
CA ASP A 45 -15.62 5.18 -9.96
C ASP A 45 -15.65 6.70 -10.15
N SER A 46 -16.61 7.17 -10.94
CA SER A 46 -16.94 8.59 -11.05
C SER A 46 -17.59 9.15 -9.78
N ASP A 47 -18.31 8.29 -9.04
CA ASP A 47 -18.96 8.63 -7.78
C ASP A 47 -18.08 8.20 -6.58
N PRO A 48 -17.68 9.14 -5.71
CA PRO A 48 -16.92 8.81 -4.50
C PRO A 48 -17.66 7.87 -3.55
N THR A 49 -18.99 7.91 -3.52
CA THR A 49 -19.80 7.04 -2.65
C THR A 49 -19.75 5.59 -3.13
N ILE A 50 -19.89 5.37 -4.44
CA ILE A 50 -19.76 4.05 -5.07
C ILE A 50 -18.33 3.52 -4.90
N THR A 51 -17.32 4.37 -5.09
CA THR A 51 -15.91 3.99 -4.88
C THR A 51 -15.67 3.51 -3.45
N SER A 52 -16.15 4.27 -2.45
CA SER A 52 -16.02 3.90 -1.04
C SER A 52 -16.79 2.63 -0.71
N PHE A 53 -17.97 2.42 -1.31
CA PHE A 53 -18.74 1.20 -1.13
C PHE A 53 -18.02 -0.03 -1.69
N LYS A 54 -17.49 0.06 -2.92
CA LYS A 54 -16.68 -1.01 -3.55
C LYS A 54 -15.47 -1.38 -2.68
N LEU A 55 -14.77 -0.36 -2.17
CA LEU A 55 -13.60 -0.55 -1.32
C LEU A 55 -13.97 -1.16 0.03
N GLN A 56 -15.03 -0.67 0.69
CA GLN A 56 -15.52 -1.22 1.96
C GLN A 56 -15.98 -2.67 1.83
N HIS A 57 -16.69 -3.00 0.75
CA HIS A 57 -17.12 -4.37 0.47
C HIS A 57 -15.92 -5.32 0.37
N HIS A 58 -14.88 -4.93 -0.37
CA HIS A 58 -13.67 -5.75 -0.48
C HIS A 58 -12.90 -5.85 0.84
N LEU A 59 -12.80 -4.75 1.61
CA LEU A 59 -12.20 -4.78 2.95
C LEU A 59 -12.93 -5.76 3.88
N ASN A 60 -14.26 -5.82 3.85
CA ASN A 60 -15.03 -6.77 4.67
C ASN A 60 -14.73 -8.24 4.32
N LEU A 61 -14.59 -8.55 3.02
CA LEU A 61 -14.21 -9.89 2.57
C LEU A 61 -12.81 -10.26 3.05
N LEU A 62 -11.87 -9.32 2.93
CA LEU A 62 -10.49 -9.51 3.39
C LEU A 62 -10.42 -9.62 4.91
N GLU A 63 -11.20 -8.85 5.66
CA GLU A 63 -11.28 -8.94 7.12
C GLU A 63 -11.68 -10.35 7.58
N ASN A 64 -12.71 -10.93 6.94
CA ASN A 64 -13.13 -12.30 7.18
C ASN A 64 -12.02 -13.30 6.81
N TRP A 65 -11.34 -13.09 5.69
CA TRP A 65 -10.25 -13.98 5.26
C TRP A 65 -9.03 -13.89 6.19
N PHE A 66 -8.60 -12.69 6.57
CA PHE A 66 -7.50 -12.48 7.51
C PHE A 66 -7.80 -13.11 8.87
N THR A 67 -9.04 -13.07 9.35
CA THR A 67 -9.42 -13.72 10.61
C THR A 67 -9.40 -15.25 10.49
N LEU A 68 -9.92 -15.82 9.40
CA LEU A 68 -9.87 -17.26 9.13
C LEU A 68 -8.43 -17.78 9.05
N TRP A 69 -7.57 -17.06 8.32
CA TRP A 69 -6.15 -17.40 8.16
C TRP A 69 -5.27 -16.90 9.31
N LYS A 70 -5.84 -16.32 10.37
CA LYS A 70 -5.09 -15.81 11.54
C LYS A 70 -3.98 -14.81 11.18
N ILE A 71 -4.17 -14.06 10.10
CA ILE A 71 -3.29 -12.99 9.66
C ILE A 71 -3.64 -11.72 10.45
N LYS A 72 -2.66 -11.20 11.19
CA LYS A 72 -2.85 -10.00 12.01
C LYS A 72 -2.49 -8.75 11.22
N ILE A 73 -3.50 -8.01 10.77
CA ILE A 73 -3.31 -6.70 10.13
C ILE A 73 -3.04 -5.63 11.18
N ASN A 74 -2.12 -4.72 10.86
CA ASN A 74 -1.84 -3.55 11.67
C ASN A 74 -2.65 -2.35 11.18
N THR A 75 -3.86 -2.18 11.72
CA THR A 75 -4.78 -1.09 11.37
C THR A 75 -4.17 0.30 11.55
N ASN A 76 -3.25 0.48 12.50
CA ASN A 76 -2.56 1.77 12.73
C ASN A 76 -1.57 2.13 11.61
N LYS A 77 -1.06 1.13 10.89
CA LYS A 77 -0.21 1.34 9.71
C LYS A 77 -1.01 1.35 8.41
N SER A 78 -2.26 0.87 8.44
CA SER A 78 -3.17 0.92 7.31
C SER A 78 -3.72 2.33 7.12
N SER A 79 -3.71 2.79 5.89
CA SER A 79 -4.21 4.11 5.51
C SER A 79 -4.88 4.03 4.16
N HIS A 80 -5.70 5.01 3.83
CA HIS A 80 -6.27 5.14 2.51
C HIS A 80 -5.98 6.53 1.93
N ILE A 81 -5.82 6.58 0.62
CA ILE A 81 -5.65 7.81 -0.15
C ILE A 81 -6.71 7.83 -1.24
N THR A 82 -7.27 9.00 -1.49
CA THR A 82 -8.21 9.19 -2.60
C THR A 82 -7.56 10.06 -3.65
N PHE A 83 -7.48 9.54 -4.87
CA PHE A 83 -6.97 10.28 -6.02
C PHE A 83 -8.11 11.01 -6.71
N SER A 84 -8.07 12.34 -6.73
CA SER A 84 -9.08 13.14 -7.44
C SER A 84 -8.61 14.56 -7.73
N LEU A 85 -9.06 15.09 -8.86
CA LEU A 85 -8.90 16.51 -9.19
C LEU A 85 -9.97 17.39 -8.55
N ARG A 86 -11.07 16.80 -8.06
CA ARG A 86 -12.20 17.52 -7.46
C ARG A 86 -12.08 17.49 -5.94
N SER A 87 -12.35 18.61 -5.30
CA SER A 87 -12.45 18.68 -3.84
C SER A 87 -13.85 18.23 -3.40
N LYS A 88 -14.07 16.92 -3.29
CA LYS A 88 -15.30 16.35 -2.69
C LYS A 88 -14.98 15.76 -1.32
N LYS A 89 -15.99 15.67 -0.44
CA LYS A 89 -15.89 14.82 0.76
C LYS A 89 -16.02 13.36 0.32
N TYR A 90 -15.09 12.53 0.78
CA TYR A 90 -15.09 11.10 0.53
C TYR A 90 -15.59 10.38 1.79
N PRO A 91 -16.50 9.40 1.67
CA PRO A 91 -16.90 8.62 2.83
C PRO A 91 -15.68 7.87 3.41
N PRO A 92 -15.57 7.80 4.74
CA PRO A 92 -14.51 7.05 5.38
C PRO A 92 -14.70 5.55 5.18
N VAL A 93 -13.59 4.82 5.08
CA VAL A 93 -13.56 3.35 5.05
C VAL A 93 -13.02 2.80 6.36
N LYS A 94 -13.50 1.62 6.75
CA LYS A 94 -13.19 0.98 8.02
C LYS A 94 -12.59 -0.41 7.80
N LEU A 95 -11.71 -0.79 8.72
CA LEU A 95 -11.17 -2.14 8.85
C LEU A 95 -11.22 -2.51 10.33
N TYR A 96 -11.79 -3.67 10.69
CA TYR A 96 -12.05 -4.07 12.08
C TYR A 96 -12.82 -3.00 12.87
N ASN A 97 -13.86 -2.42 12.25
CA ASN A 97 -14.63 -1.28 12.76
C ASN A 97 -13.84 0.01 13.08
N GLN A 98 -12.53 0.04 12.79
CA GLN A 98 -11.69 1.23 12.94
C GLN A 98 -11.63 1.98 11.61
N THR A 99 -11.89 3.29 11.65
CA THR A 99 -11.75 4.15 10.46
C THR A 99 -10.29 4.25 10.05
N LEU A 100 -9.99 3.90 8.81
CA LEU A 100 -8.63 4.04 8.26
C LEU A 100 -8.26 5.52 8.14
N LEU A 101 -7.00 5.82 8.46
CA LEU A 101 -6.47 7.17 8.33
C LEU A 101 -6.51 7.61 6.85
N GLN A 102 -7.15 8.75 6.59
CA GLN A 102 -7.10 9.39 5.27
C GLN A 102 -5.83 10.23 5.16
N ILE A 103 -5.00 9.92 4.16
CA ILE A 103 -3.74 10.62 3.92
C ILE A 103 -3.75 11.32 2.56
N ASN A 104 -2.97 12.39 2.43
CA ASN A 104 -2.82 13.14 1.18
C ASN A 104 -1.58 12.73 0.38
N GLN A 105 -0.69 11.95 0.98
CA GLN A 105 0.51 11.45 0.35
C GLN A 105 0.85 10.08 0.90
N VAL A 106 1.13 9.12 0.01
CA VAL A 106 1.52 7.75 0.36
C VAL A 106 2.81 7.37 -0.35
N LYS A 107 3.64 6.54 0.30
CA LYS A 107 4.78 5.88 -0.34
C LYS A 107 4.41 4.43 -0.60
N TYR A 108 4.44 4.01 -1.86
CA TYR A 108 4.14 2.63 -2.28
C TYR A 108 5.19 2.18 -3.30
N LEU A 109 5.84 1.04 -3.05
CA LEU A 109 6.94 0.51 -3.89
C LEU A 109 8.03 1.57 -4.22
N GLU A 110 8.43 2.34 -3.20
CA GLU A 110 9.37 3.47 -3.31
C GLU A 110 8.92 4.67 -4.15
N LEU A 111 7.74 4.63 -4.72
CA LEU A 111 7.10 5.77 -5.39
C LEU A 111 6.30 6.57 -4.37
N ILE A 112 6.31 7.89 -4.54
CA ILE A 112 5.58 8.82 -3.66
C ILE A 112 4.42 9.37 -4.49
N PHE A 113 3.21 9.11 -4.04
CA PHE A 113 1.99 9.56 -4.67
C PHE A 113 1.31 10.59 -3.77
N ASP A 114 0.98 11.75 -4.33
CA ASP A 114 0.07 12.72 -3.73
C ASP A 114 -1.35 12.51 -4.24
N ASN A 115 -2.35 12.98 -3.49
CA ASN A 115 -3.77 12.83 -3.82
C ASN A 115 -4.19 13.43 -5.17
N ARG A 116 -3.37 14.33 -5.74
CA ARG A 116 -3.58 14.93 -7.06
C ARG A 116 -2.70 14.30 -8.15
N LEU A 117 -1.88 13.31 -7.81
CA LEU A 117 -0.94 12.65 -8.72
C LEU A 117 -0.03 13.67 -9.46
N THR A 118 0.40 14.72 -8.76
CA THR A 118 1.31 15.73 -9.34
C THR A 118 2.76 15.27 -9.39
N TRP A 119 3.12 14.23 -8.63
CA TRP A 119 4.48 13.68 -8.52
C TRP A 119 5.51 14.66 -7.94
N LYS A 120 5.09 15.85 -7.51
CA LYS A 120 5.98 16.94 -7.06
C LYS A 120 6.90 16.48 -5.93
N ASN A 121 6.33 15.85 -4.91
CA ASN A 121 7.09 15.40 -3.75
C ASN A 121 8.06 14.26 -4.11
N HIS A 122 7.67 13.36 -5.03
CA HIS A 122 8.54 12.32 -5.53
C HIS A 122 9.75 12.88 -6.28
N ILE A 123 9.50 13.79 -7.24
CA ILE A 123 10.54 14.41 -8.06
C ILE A 123 11.52 15.18 -7.16
N PHE A 124 11.00 15.95 -6.22
CA PHE A 124 11.84 16.68 -5.26
C PHE A 124 12.75 15.74 -4.45
N ASP A 125 12.22 14.63 -3.93
CA ASP A 125 12.99 13.64 -3.20
C ASP A 125 14.07 12.97 -4.06
N LYS A 126 13.78 12.69 -5.34
CA LYS A 126 14.75 12.12 -6.27
C LYS A 126 15.86 13.12 -6.60
N ILE A 127 15.53 14.39 -6.87
CA ILE A 127 16.52 15.46 -7.09
C ILE A 127 17.42 15.59 -5.87
N LYS A 128 16.85 15.61 -4.65
CA LYS A 128 17.63 15.69 -3.40
C LYS A 128 18.61 14.52 -3.28
N LYS A 129 18.15 13.28 -3.49
CA LYS A 129 19.01 12.08 -3.46
C LYS A 129 20.12 12.13 -4.51
N LEU A 130 19.81 12.58 -5.73
CA LEU A 130 20.79 12.74 -6.81
C LEU A 130 21.86 13.77 -6.44
N ASN A 131 21.46 14.94 -5.94
CA ASN A 131 22.39 15.99 -5.54
C ASN A 131 23.33 15.53 -4.42
N THR A 132 22.83 14.80 -3.42
CA THR A 132 23.67 14.21 -2.36
C THR A 132 24.69 13.24 -2.93
N ARG A 133 24.26 12.32 -3.83
CA ARG A 133 25.18 11.36 -4.47
C ARG A 133 26.21 12.05 -5.36
N LEU A 134 25.78 13.06 -6.11
CA LEU A 134 26.65 13.84 -6.98
C LEU A 134 27.69 14.64 -6.19
N HIS A 135 27.33 15.16 -5.01
CA HIS A 135 28.29 15.81 -4.12
C HIS A 135 29.40 14.86 -3.65
N LEU A 136 29.04 13.62 -3.28
CA LEU A 136 30.01 12.58 -2.93
C LEU A 136 30.91 12.20 -4.12
N LEU A 137 30.33 12.02 -5.31
CA LEU A 137 31.08 11.70 -6.52
C LEU A 137 32.02 12.83 -6.95
N ARG A 138 31.63 14.10 -6.79
CA ARG A 138 32.50 15.25 -7.10
C ARG A 138 33.80 15.24 -6.31
N HIS A 139 33.78 14.76 -5.07
CA HIS A 139 34.99 14.65 -4.25
C HIS A 139 35.94 13.59 -4.84
N LEU A 140 35.41 12.42 -5.21
CA LEU A 140 36.17 11.34 -5.84
C LEU A 140 36.70 11.70 -7.24
N LEU A 141 35.93 12.47 -8.01
CA LEU A 141 36.34 12.91 -9.35
C LEU A 141 37.40 14.03 -9.32
N ARG A 142 37.53 14.74 -8.17
CA ARG A 142 38.53 15.80 -7.96
C ARG A 142 39.81 15.31 -7.26
N SER A 143 39.86 14.08 -6.76
CA SER A 143 41.03 13.52 -6.06
C SER A 143 42.10 12.97 -7.02
N LYS A 144 42.34 13.64 -8.15
CA LYS A 144 43.46 13.38 -9.07
C LYS A 144 44.30 14.63 -9.22
#